data_AF-A0A4Y9J6J3-F1
#
_entry.id   AF-A0A4Y9J6J3-F1
#
_cell.length_a   1.000
_cell.length_b   1.000
_cell.length_c   1.000
_cell.angle_alpha   90.00
_cell.angle_beta   90.00
_cell.angle_gamma   90.00
#
_symmetry.space_group_name_H-M   'P 1'
#
loop_
_entity.id
_entity.type
_entity.pdbx_description
1 polymer ?
#
loop_
_entity_poly.entity_id
_entity_poly.type
_entity_poly.pdbx_seq_one_letter_code
_entity_poly.pdbx_strand_id
1 'polypeptide(L)'
;KWVTEFAPDLERFWFETYGRVAWTGEPANFESYANNFERWFDVRAIRVGEPADRHIAIFFNDVTARKVAEAELRTLNDTLEQQVQERTLELNTLWDTSPDLLLVIDFAGVFRRVNPAWTKMLGYTPEELLGLSLIPI
;
A
#
# COMPACT_ATOMS: atom_id res chain seq x y z
N LYS A 1 -24.45 -18.36 -30.78
CA LYS A 1 -24.40 -18.25 -29.30
C LYS A 1 -23.94 -16.84 -28.99
N TRP A 2 -24.76 -16.06 -28.29
CA TRP A 2 -24.51 -14.64 -28.04
C TRP A 2 -23.85 -14.46 -26.68
N VAL A 3 -22.97 -13.46 -26.53
CA VAL A 3 -22.34 -13.11 -25.24
C VAL A 3 -23.41 -12.86 -24.15
N THR A 4 -24.56 -12.32 -24.54
CA THR A 4 -25.72 -12.08 -23.66
C THR A 4 -26.36 -13.36 -23.11
N GLU A 5 -26.18 -14.52 -23.75
CA GLU A 5 -26.65 -15.81 -23.22
C GLU A 5 -25.78 -16.33 -22.07
N PHE A 6 -24.52 -15.89 -21.98
CA PHE A 6 -23.56 -16.32 -20.96
C PHE A 6 -23.40 -15.31 -19.82
N ALA A 7 -23.76 -14.05 -20.06
CA ALA A 7 -23.73 -13.01 -19.05
C ALA A 7 -24.89 -12.02 -19.29
N PRO A 8 -26.11 -12.35 -18.83
CA PRO A 8 -27.30 -11.53 -19.04
C PRO A 8 -27.23 -10.17 -18.32
N ASP A 9 -26.50 -10.11 -17.21
CA ASP A 9 -26.20 -8.88 -16.45
C ASP A 9 -24.91 -8.19 -16.91
N LEU A 10 -24.32 -8.58 -18.06
CA LEU A 10 -23.16 -7.89 -18.64
C LEU A 10 -23.66 -6.53 -19.15
N GLU A 11 -23.64 -5.60 -18.21
CA GLU A 11 -24.30 -4.30 -18.18
C GLU A 11 -24.20 -3.47 -19.46
N ARG A 12 -25.15 -2.55 -19.60
CA ARG A 12 -25.18 -1.44 -20.57
C ARG A 12 -23.80 -0.78 -20.76
N PHE A 13 -22.99 -0.70 -19.71
CA PHE A 13 -21.62 -0.20 -19.72
C PHE A 13 -20.72 -0.86 -20.80
N TRP A 14 -20.80 -2.18 -20.97
CA TRP A 14 -20.00 -2.90 -21.96
C TRP A 14 -20.45 -2.59 -23.39
N PHE A 15 -21.76 -2.51 -23.62
CA PHE A 15 -22.32 -2.14 -24.91
C PHE A 15 -21.97 -0.70 -25.30
N GLU A 16 -22.05 0.24 -24.36
CA GLU A 16 -21.68 1.64 -24.59
C GLU A 16 -20.19 1.77 -24.88
N THR A 17 -19.35 1.07 -24.11
CA THR A 17 -17.89 1.13 -24.29
C THR A 17 -17.47 0.53 -25.63
N TYR A 18 -17.96 -0.66 -25.96
CA TYR A 18 -17.63 -1.33 -27.22
C TYR A 18 -18.24 -0.61 -28.43
N GLY A 19 -19.47 -0.12 -28.30
CA GLY A 19 -20.12 0.71 -29.32
C GLY A 19 -19.34 2.00 -29.59
N ARG A 20 -18.85 2.67 -28.54
CA ARG A 20 -17.99 3.84 -28.67
C ARG A 20 -16.70 3.50 -29.41
N VAL A 21 -15.99 2.43 -29.02
CA VAL A 21 -14.75 2.01 -29.70
C VAL A 21 -15.00 1.68 -31.18
N ALA A 22 -16.10 0.99 -31.48
CA ALA A 22 -16.47 0.66 -32.86
C ALA A 22 -16.77 1.93 -33.69
N TRP A 23 -17.44 2.92 -33.09
CA TRP A 23 -17.87 4.15 -33.76
C TRP A 23 -16.76 5.19 -33.89
N THR A 24 -16.05 5.49 -32.80
CA THR A 24 -15.02 6.53 -32.74
C THR A 24 -13.66 5.99 -33.18
N GLY A 25 -13.34 4.75 -32.80
CA GLY A 25 -12.02 4.15 -32.97
C GLY A 25 -11.04 4.45 -31.85
N GLU A 26 -11.46 5.24 -30.87
CA GLU A 26 -10.66 5.47 -29.69
C GLU A 26 -10.63 4.18 -28.85
N PRO A 27 -9.44 3.68 -28.50
CA PRO A 27 -9.32 2.45 -27.74
C PRO A 27 -9.82 2.64 -26.30
N ALA A 28 -10.37 1.58 -25.72
CA ALA A 28 -10.74 1.55 -24.30
C ALA A 28 -9.83 0.55 -23.56
N ASN A 29 -9.34 0.96 -22.39
CA ASN A 29 -8.56 0.13 -21.48
C ASN A 29 -9.01 0.38 -20.04
N PHE A 30 -9.40 -0.67 -19.34
CA PHE A 30 -9.84 -0.56 -17.94
C PHE A 30 -9.88 -1.93 -17.26
N GLU A 31 -9.82 -1.90 -15.94
CA GLU A 31 -10.02 -3.07 -15.10
C GLU A 31 -11.42 -3.04 -14.50
N SER A 32 -12.13 -4.17 -14.55
CA SER A 32 -13.47 -4.29 -13.96
C SER A 32 -13.67 -5.65 -13.33
N TYR A 33 -14.41 -5.68 -12.21
CA TYR A 33 -14.83 -6.91 -11.57
C TYR A 33 -16.09 -7.43 -12.25
N ALA A 34 -16.03 -8.63 -12.81
CA ALA A 34 -17.16 -9.28 -13.43
C ALA A 34 -17.86 -10.18 -12.42
N ASN A 35 -18.97 -9.70 -11.85
CA ASN A 35 -19.74 -10.41 -10.81
C ASN A 35 -20.10 -11.84 -11.22
N ASN A 36 -20.55 -12.05 -12.46
CA ASN A 36 -20.96 -13.37 -12.96
C ASN A 36 -19.81 -14.40 -13.04
N PHE A 37 -18.57 -13.94 -13.07
CA PHE A 37 -17.39 -14.79 -13.13
C PHE A 37 -16.56 -14.77 -11.85
N GLU A 38 -16.95 -13.93 -10.87
CA GLU A 38 -16.22 -13.67 -9.63
C GLU A 38 -14.73 -13.37 -9.87
N ARG A 39 -14.44 -12.62 -10.94
CA ARG A 39 -13.07 -12.36 -11.42
C ARG A 39 -12.87 -10.92 -11.82
N TRP A 40 -11.65 -10.44 -11.62
CA TRP A 40 -11.17 -9.17 -12.17
C TRP A 40 -10.60 -9.39 -13.57
N PHE A 41 -11.05 -8.58 -14.51
CA PHE A 41 -10.49 -8.55 -15.86
C PHE A 41 -9.88 -7.19 -16.16
N ASP A 42 -8.66 -7.22 -16.70
CA ASP A 42 -8.10 -6.12 -17.48
C ASP A 42 -8.60 -6.27 -18.92
N VAL A 43 -9.38 -5.29 -19.38
CA VAL A 43 -10.06 -5.34 -20.67
C VAL A 43 -9.53 -4.26 -21.59
N ARG A 44 -9.11 -4.70 -22.77
CA ARG A 44 -8.68 -3.82 -23.86
C ARG A 44 -9.55 -4.03 -25.08
N ALA A 45 -10.12 -2.94 -25.59
CA ALA A 45 -10.91 -2.94 -26.81
C ALA A 45 -10.31 -1.96 -27.83
N ILE A 46 -10.11 -2.44 -29.06
CA ILE A 46 -9.59 -1.66 -30.18
C ILE A 46 -10.43 -1.91 -31.43
N ARG A 47 -10.60 -0.89 -32.29
CA ARG A 47 -11.19 -1.09 -33.62
C ARG A 47 -10.19 -1.78 -34.54
N VAL A 48 -10.69 -2.68 -35.38
CA VAL A 48 -9.89 -3.44 -36.36
C VAL A 48 -10.56 -3.42 -37.73
N GLY A 49 -9.77 -3.50 -38.80
CA GLY A 49 -10.27 -3.43 -40.18
C GLY A 49 -10.62 -2.01 -40.63
N GLU A 50 -11.39 -1.91 -41.71
CA GLU A 50 -11.80 -0.62 -42.26
C GLU A 50 -12.82 0.06 -41.35
N PRO A 51 -12.83 1.42 -41.25
CA PRO A 51 -13.77 2.14 -40.38
C PRO A 51 -15.24 1.83 -40.66
N ALA A 52 -15.58 1.48 -41.90
CA ALA A 52 -16.94 1.11 -42.30
C ALA A 52 -17.42 -0.21 -41.70
N ASP A 53 -16.49 -1.13 -41.40
CA ASP A 53 -16.79 -2.48 -40.93
C ASP A 53 -17.17 -2.51 -39.45
N ARG A 54 -16.71 -1.52 -38.68
CA ARG A 54 -17.00 -1.36 -37.24
C ARG A 54 -16.66 -2.60 -36.41
N HIS A 55 -15.68 -3.38 -36.85
CA HIS A 55 -15.18 -4.52 -36.09
C HIS A 55 -14.30 -4.05 -34.93
N ILE A 56 -14.39 -4.76 -33.81
CA ILE A 56 -13.54 -4.54 -32.65
C ILE A 56 -12.86 -5.85 -32.26
N ALA A 57 -11.62 -5.77 -31.80
CA ALA A 57 -10.95 -6.82 -31.06
C ALA A 57 -11.03 -6.48 -29.57
N ILE A 58 -11.42 -7.46 -28.75
CA ILE A 58 -11.48 -7.33 -27.30
C ILE A 58 -10.56 -8.37 -26.68
N PHE A 59 -9.66 -7.93 -25.80
CA PHE A 59 -8.79 -8.78 -25.02
C PHE A 59 -9.24 -8.74 -23.57
N PHE A 60 -9.42 -9.92 -22.98
CA PHE A 60 -9.66 -10.08 -21.55
C PHE A 60 -8.47 -10.79 -20.93
N ASN A 61 -7.84 -10.14 -19.96
CA ASN A 61 -6.80 -10.76 -19.15
C ASN A 61 -7.31 -10.89 -17.72
N ASP A 62 -7.31 -12.11 -17.18
CA ASP A 62 -7.68 -12.34 -15.78
C ASP A 62 -6.57 -11.83 -14.88
N VAL A 63 -6.89 -10.82 -14.07
CA VAL A 63 -5.97 -10.18 -13.14
C VAL A 63 -6.38 -10.40 -11.68
N THR A 64 -7.27 -11.36 -11.42
CA THR A 64 -7.81 -11.65 -10.08
C THR A 64 -6.71 -11.96 -9.08
N ALA A 65 -5.77 -12.84 -9.44
CA ALA A 65 -4.65 -13.19 -8.56
C ALA A 65 -3.81 -11.97 -8.18
N ARG A 66 -3.56 -11.06 -9.14
CA ARG A 66 -2.83 -9.81 -8.88
C ARG A 66 -3.63 -8.89 -7.95
N LYS A 67 -4.92 -8.69 -8.20
CA LYS A 67 -5.79 -7.84 -7.36
C LYS A 67 -5.90 -8.35 -5.92
N VAL A 68 -6.01 -9.65 -5.74
CA VAL A 68 -6.04 -10.28 -4.41
C VAL A 68 -4.71 -10.07 -3.69
N ALA A 69 -3.57 -10.34 -4.36
CA ALA A 69 -2.26 -10.12 -3.77
C ALA A 69 -2.01 -8.63 -3.43
N GLU A 70 -2.44 -7.69 -4.28
CA GLU A 70 -2.35 -6.25 -4.01
C GLU A 70 -3.18 -5.85 -2.77
N ALA A 71 -4.41 -6.39 -2.64
CA ALA A 71 -5.26 -6.13 -1.49
C ALA A 71 -4.69 -6.71 -0.19
N GLU A 72 -4.20 -7.95 -0.24
CA GLU A 72 -3.52 -8.60 0.88
C GLU A 72 -2.30 -7.79 1.32
N LEU A 73 -1.40 -7.43 0.38
CA LEU A 73 -0.22 -6.62 0.68
C LEU A 73 -0.58 -5.29 1.34
N ARG A 74 -1.65 -4.64 0.87
CA ARG A 74 -2.14 -3.39 1.49
C ARG A 74 -2.59 -3.62 2.93
N THR A 75 -3.41 -4.65 3.17
CA THR A 75 -3.87 -4.98 4.52
C THR A 75 -2.71 -5.34 5.46
N LEU A 76 -1.73 -6.11 4.98
CA LEU A 76 -0.53 -6.42 5.75
C LEU A 76 0.27 -5.16 6.08
N ASN A 77 0.45 -4.25 5.11
CA ASN A 77 1.19 -3.02 5.35
C ASN A 77 0.50 -2.14 6.40
N ASP A 78 -0.81 -1.89 6.25
CA ASP A 78 -1.60 -1.11 7.21
C ASP A 78 -1.50 -1.72 8.63
N THR A 79 -1.56 -3.05 8.74
CA THR A 79 -1.42 -3.76 10.02
C THR A 79 -0.02 -3.64 10.61
N LEU A 80 1.02 -3.77 9.78
CA LEU A 80 2.41 -3.64 10.21
C LEU A 80 2.73 -2.22 10.67
N GLU A 81 2.24 -1.21 9.95
CA GLU A 81 2.38 0.19 10.33
C GLU A 81 1.75 0.44 11.70
N GLN A 82 0.54 -0.07 11.93
CA GLN A 82 -0.11 0.03 13.24
C GLN A 82 0.70 -0.66 14.34
N GLN A 83 1.17 -1.89 14.12
CA GLN A 83 1.98 -2.62 15.11
C GLN A 83 3.29 -1.90 15.43
N VAL A 84 3.97 -1.36 14.41
CA VAL A 84 5.20 -0.58 14.59
C VAL A 84 4.92 0.67 15.42
N GLN A 85 3.83 1.39 15.15
CA GLN A 85 3.43 2.55 15.95
C GLN A 85 3.13 2.18 17.40
N GLU A 86 2.34 1.13 17.63
CA GLU A 86 2.01 0.65 18.97
C GLU A 86 3.26 0.25 19.76
N ARG A 87 4.17 -0.52 19.17
CA ARG A 87 5.42 -0.91 19.86
C ARG A 87 6.34 0.28 20.08
N THR A 88 6.40 1.23 19.14
CA THR A 88 7.19 2.45 19.31
C THR A 88 6.67 3.29 20.48
N LEU A 89 5.33 3.45 20.58
CA LEU A 89 4.70 4.17 21.68
C LEU A 89 4.93 3.47 23.03
N GLU A 90 4.79 2.14 23.07
CA GLU A 90 5.05 1.37 24.28
C GLU A 90 6.51 1.52 24.73
N LEU A 91 7.47 1.34 23.83
CA LEU A 91 8.90 1.47 24.13
C LEU A 91 9.26 2.89 24.58
N ASN A 92 8.71 3.92 23.92
CA ASN A 92 8.93 5.31 24.34
C ASN A 92 8.33 5.58 25.71
N THR A 93 7.13 5.05 25.99
CA THR A 93 6.50 5.18 27.31
C THR A 93 7.36 4.51 28.38
N LEU A 94 7.82 3.28 28.15
CA LEU A 94 8.71 2.59 29.08
C LEU A 94 10.02 3.36 29.30
N TRP A 95 10.61 3.91 28.23
CA TRP A 95 11.81 4.74 28.31
C TRP A 95 11.59 6.00 29.16
N ASP A 96 10.53 6.76 28.87
CA ASP A 96 10.26 8.07 29.46
C ASP A 96 9.77 8.00 30.91
N THR A 97 9.05 6.93 31.25
CA THR A 97 8.47 6.72 32.59
C THR A 97 9.36 5.92 33.53
N SER A 98 10.40 5.24 33.01
CA SER A 98 11.31 4.47 33.85
C SER A 98 11.97 5.36 34.91
N PRO A 99 11.95 4.95 36.19
CA PRO A 99 12.67 5.65 37.24
C PRO A 99 14.18 5.36 37.21
N ASP A 100 14.62 4.31 36.52
CA ASP A 100 16.03 3.97 36.39
C ASP A 100 16.73 4.87 35.36
N LEU A 101 18.01 5.15 35.59
CA LEU A 101 18.85 5.89 34.67
C LEU A 101 19.18 5.01 33.44
N LEU A 102 18.43 5.22 32.35
CA LEU A 102 18.65 4.50 31.09
C LEU A 102 19.49 5.35 30.13
N LEU A 103 20.37 4.70 29.38
CA LEU A 103 21.25 5.35 28.41
C LEU A 103 21.53 4.43 27.22
N VAL A 104 21.77 5.05 26.06
CA VAL A 104 22.35 4.40 24.88
C VAL A 104 23.66 5.10 24.57
N ILE A 105 24.73 4.34 24.44
CA ILE A 105 26.05 4.81 24.01
C ILE A 105 26.43 4.15 22.70
N ASP A 106 27.27 4.80 21.90
CA ASP A 106 27.90 4.14 20.76
C ASP A 106 29.14 3.32 21.17
N PHE A 107 29.82 2.73 20.19
CA PHE A 107 31.01 1.90 20.44
C PHE A 107 32.20 2.64 21.05
N ALA A 108 32.24 3.98 20.93
CA ALA A 108 33.27 4.80 21.58
C ALA A 108 32.89 5.17 23.02
N GLY A 109 31.75 4.66 23.53
CA GLY A 109 31.23 5.01 24.85
C GLY A 109 30.53 6.36 24.88
N VAL A 110 30.25 6.96 23.73
CA VAL A 110 29.65 8.30 23.66
C VAL A 110 28.14 8.23 23.82
N PHE A 111 27.57 9.04 24.74
CA PHE A 111 26.14 9.11 24.99
C PHE A 111 25.37 9.56 23.74
N ARG A 112 24.42 8.75 23.29
CA ARG A 112 23.53 9.00 22.14
C ARG A 112 22.09 9.24 22.54
N ARG A 113 21.63 8.63 23.63
CA ARG A 113 20.33 8.88 24.25
C ARG A 113 20.41 8.68 25.76
N VAL A 114 19.61 9.45 26.49
CA VAL A 114 19.35 9.29 27.93
C VAL A 114 17.85 9.46 28.17
N ASN A 115 17.31 8.84 29.21
CA ASN A 115 15.91 9.03 29.58
C ASN A 115 15.72 10.18 30.59
N PRO A 116 14.48 10.66 30.82
CA PRO A 116 14.21 11.77 31.73
C PRO A 116 14.60 11.55 33.20
N ALA A 117 14.85 10.29 33.61
CA ALA A 117 15.30 9.99 34.97
C ALA A 117 16.62 10.67 35.32
N TRP A 118 17.52 10.88 34.34
CA TRP A 118 18.78 11.61 34.53
C TRP A 118 18.56 13.02 35.07
N THR A 119 17.62 13.75 34.47
CA THR A 119 17.28 15.10 34.93
C THR A 119 16.56 15.06 36.26
N LYS A 120 15.61 14.13 36.45
CA LYS A 120 14.82 14.05 37.70
C LYS A 120 15.65 13.65 38.92
N MET A 121 16.58 12.71 38.76
CA MET A 121 17.36 12.15 39.87
C MET A 121 18.68 12.88 40.10
N LEU A 122 19.38 13.27 39.02
CA LEU A 122 20.73 13.82 39.08
C LEU A 122 20.81 15.30 38.66
N GLY A 123 19.76 15.85 38.03
CA GLY A 123 19.73 17.25 37.60
C GLY A 123 20.37 17.53 36.25
N TYR A 124 20.99 16.53 35.61
CA TYR A 124 21.62 16.71 34.30
C TYR A 124 20.59 16.74 33.17
N THR A 125 20.71 17.70 32.26
CA THR A 125 19.87 17.73 31.06
C THR A 125 20.43 16.82 29.97
N PRO A 126 19.59 16.32 29.04
CA PRO A 126 20.09 15.54 27.91
C PRO A 126 21.17 16.27 27.12
N GLU A 127 21.04 17.58 26.92
CA GLU A 127 21.99 18.40 26.15
C GLU A 127 23.38 18.44 26.79
N GLU A 128 23.46 18.36 28.12
CA GLU A 128 24.72 18.30 28.85
C GLU A 128 25.41 16.94 28.72
N LEU A 129 24.62 15.86 28.59
CA LEU A 129 25.11 14.48 28.58
C LEU A 129 25.43 13.97 27.17
N LEU A 130 24.62 14.33 26.18
CA LEU A 130 24.74 13.84 24.82
C LEU A 130 26.07 14.27 24.19
N GLY A 131 26.80 13.33 23.63
CA GLY A 131 28.13 13.57 23.06
C GLY A 131 29.30 13.44 24.04
N LEU A 132 29.04 13.33 25.35
CA LEU A 132 30.09 13.00 26.32
C LEU A 132 30.51 11.53 26.20
N SER A 133 31.76 11.22 26.53
CA SER A 133 32.25 9.83 26.65
C SER A 133 32.07 9.33 28.08
N LEU A 134 31.51 8.14 28.23
CA LEU A 134 31.43 7.44 29.52
C LEU A 134 32.78 6.89 29.97
N ILE A 135 33.69 6.63 29.03
CA ILE A 135 35.01 6.06 29.29
C ILE A 135 36.06 7.17 29.14
N PRO A 136 36.99 7.33 30.08
CA PRO A 136 38.12 8.23 29.90
C PRO A 136 38.98 7.71 28.74
N ILE A 137 39.19 8.57 27.74
CA ILE A 137 40.12 8.33 26.62
C ILE A 137 41.55 8.57 27.10
#